data_AF-A0A388K4X0-F1
#
_entry.id   AF-A0A388K4X0-F1
#
_cell.length_a   1.000
_cell.length_b   1.000
_cell.length_c   1.000
_cell.angle_alpha   90.00
_cell.angle_beta   90.00
_cell.angle_gamma   90.00
#
_symmetry.space_group_name_H-M   'P 1'
#
loop_
_entity.id
_entity.type
_entity.pdbx_description
1 polymer ?
#
loop_
_entity_poly.entity_id
_entity_poly.type
_entity_poly.pdbx_seq_one_letter_code
_entity_poly.pdbx_strand_id
1 'polypeptide(L)'
;MATPVTNARASPRPRRTDDKEQEQDWRSEYRKLHSLRRADFTEVEALKKKKALAEMEVVNLQRQMSERDTNEAGGEKASGGTNLKERLEVVALRTARRVRKATPNREGLRGTSRREEEPNAKHGCNDRASFIEEQTKLLKMLRKSSLEQICKEAGLKPGKVDEMIEEIVQFRVKNALGRKEGKEPVEVVDVESSHNESTSGGDEASAEL
;
A
#
# COMPACT_ATOMS: atom_id res chain seq x y z
N MET A 1 -21.77 40.71 -82.49
CA MET A 1 -20.36 40.53 -82.10
C MET A 1 -20.23 41.00 -80.65
N ALA A 2 -20.21 40.08 -79.69
CA ALA A 2 -20.17 40.38 -78.26
C ALA A 2 -18.72 40.28 -77.74
N THR A 3 -18.26 41.31 -77.04
CA THR A 3 -16.95 41.33 -76.36
C THR A 3 -17.04 40.67 -74.99
N PRO A 4 -16.07 39.82 -74.58
CA PRO A 4 -16.10 39.19 -73.26
C PRO A 4 -15.66 40.16 -72.16
N VAL A 5 -16.32 40.02 -71.02
CA VAL A 5 -16.12 40.76 -69.76
C VAL A 5 -14.72 40.49 -69.21
N THR A 6 -13.99 41.55 -68.87
CA THR A 6 -12.65 41.48 -68.29
C THR A 6 -12.73 40.96 -66.85
N ASN A 7 -12.04 39.86 -66.58
CA ASN A 7 -11.82 39.32 -65.23
C ASN A 7 -11.09 40.35 -64.36
N ALA A 8 -11.74 40.82 -63.29
CA ALA A 8 -11.12 41.63 -62.27
C ALA A 8 -10.02 40.81 -61.57
N ARG A 9 -8.76 41.18 -61.84
CA ARG A 9 -7.56 40.63 -61.20
C ARG A 9 -7.63 40.93 -59.70
N ALA A 10 -8.00 39.93 -58.89
CA ALA A 10 -7.92 40.03 -57.44
C ALA A 10 -6.46 40.28 -57.03
N SER A 11 -6.22 41.41 -56.37
CA SER A 11 -4.89 41.79 -55.90
C SER A 11 -4.43 40.83 -54.79
N PRO A 12 -3.21 40.26 -54.83
CA PRO A 12 -2.73 39.38 -53.77
C PRO A 12 -2.62 40.18 -52.46
N ARG A 13 -3.32 39.74 -51.41
CA ARG A 13 -3.14 40.30 -50.05
C ARG A 13 -1.68 40.12 -49.63
N PRO A 14 -0.99 41.15 -49.12
CA PRO A 14 0.38 41.01 -48.63
C PRO A 14 0.38 40.23 -47.32
N ARG A 15 0.92 39.01 -47.38
CA ARG A 15 1.11 38.08 -46.25
C ARG A 15 2.32 38.49 -45.39
N ARG A 16 2.27 39.66 -44.75
CA ARG A 16 3.46 40.30 -44.12
C ARG A 16 3.39 40.52 -42.60
N THR A 17 2.45 39.92 -41.88
CA THR A 17 2.35 40.07 -40.41
C THR A 17 2.74 38.83 -39.60
N ASP A 18 2.76 37.64 -40.20
CA ASP A 18 2.99 36.38 -39.47
C ASP A 18 4.40 36.27 -38.85
N ASP A 19 5.43 36.83 -39.50
CA ASP A 19 6.83 36.66 -39.06
C ASP A 19 7.12 37.33 -37.69
N LYS A 20 6.49 38.47 -37.41
CA LYS A 20 6.72 39.22 -36.15
C LYS A 20 6.04 38.57 -34.96
N GLU A 21 4.84 38.02 -35.17
CA GLU A 21 4.10 37.29 -34.15
C GLU A 21 4.84 35.99 -33.82
N GLN A 22 5.30 35.27 -34.84
CA GLN A 22 6.12 34.07 -34.66
C GLN A 22 7.43 34.37 -33.92
N GLU A 23 8.04 35.56 -34.14
CA GLU A 23 9.24 35.96 -33.43
C GLU A 23 8.99 36.21 -31.93
N GLN A 24 7.85 36.82 -31.62
CA GLN A 24 7.44 37.09 -30.25
C GLN A 24 7.06 35.79 -29.50
N ASP A 25 6.49 34.83 -30.21
CA ASP A 25 6.09 33.52 -29.69
C ASP A 25 7.29 32.71 -29.22
N TRP A 26 8.33 32.52 -30.05
CA TRP A 26 9.50 31.73 -29.62
C TRP A 26 10.25 32.37 -28.45
N ARG A 27 10.30 33.70 -28.37
CA ARG A 27 10.89 34.42 -27.23
C ARG A 27 10.10 34.17 -25.95
N SER A 28 8.77 34.10 -26.06
CA SER A 28 7.90 33.81 -24.93
C SER A 28 8.06 32.36 -24.46
N GLU A 29 8.07 31.41 -25.39
CA GLU A 29 8.27 29.98 -25.12
C GLU A 29 9.64 29.70 -24.51
N TYR A 30 10.70 30.35 -25.03
CA TYR A 30 12.03 30.24 -24.46
C TYR A 30 12.08 30.73 -23.01
N ARG A 31 11.45 31.87 -22.70
CA ARG A 31 11.35 32.37 -21.31
C ARG A 31 10.58 31.41 -20.41
N LYS A 32 9.48 30.82 -20.89
CA LYS A 32 8.71 29.82 -20.15
C LYS A 32 9.56 28.59 -19.85
N LEU A 33 10.20 28.01 -20.86
CA LEU A 33 11.05 26.83 -20.72
C LEU A 33 12.22 27.08 -19.75
N HIS A 34 12.85 28.24 -19.86
CA HIS A 34 13.93 28.62 -18.97
C HIS A 34 13.47 28.82 -17.53
N SER A 35 12.27 29.37 -17.33
CA SER A 35 11.66 29.51 -16.00
C SER A 35 11.32 28.16 -15.39
N LEU A 36 10.76 27.24 -16.19
CA LEU A 36 10.47 25.87 -15.76
C LEU A 36 11.75 25.15 -15.32
N ARG A 37 12.82 25.22 -16.11
CA ARG A 37 14.10 24.62 -15.77
C ARG A 37 14.68 25.13 -14.44
N ARG A 38 14.50 26.43 -14.14
CA ARG A 38 14.88 26.99 -12.84
C ARG A 38 14.03 26.43 -11.71
N ALA A 39 12.72 26.33 -11.90
CA ALA A 39 11.81 25.75 -10.91
C ALA A 39 12.17 24.28 -10.62
N ASP A 40 12.36 23.46 -11.67
CA ASP A 40 12.76 22.06 -11.56
C ASP A 40 14.06 21.91 -10.77
N PHE A 41 15.05 22.76 -11.07
CA PHE A 41 16.33 22.74 -10.36
C PHE A 41 16.15 23.03 -8.86
N THR A 42 15.36 24.05 -8.52
CA THR A 42 15.09 24.38 -7.11
C THR A 42 14.33 23.27 -6.38
N GLU A 43 13.39 22.61 -7.06
CA GLU A 43 12.66 21.47 -6.50
C GLU A 43 13.58 20.28 -6.25
N VAL A 44 14.45 19.95 -7.20
CA VAL A 44 15.43 18.86 -7.05
C VAL A 44 16.37 19.13 -5.89
N GLU A 45 16.85 20.37 -5.71
CA GLU A 45 17.66 20.72 -4.54
C GLU A 45 16.89 20.57 -3.22
N ALA A 46 15.63 20.99 -3.17
CA ALA A 46 14.79 20.81 -1.99
C ALA A 46 14.56 19.33 -1.67
N LEU A 47 14.34 18.49 -2.68
CA LEU A 47 14.19 17.04 -2.52
C LEU A 47 15.48 16.38 -2.04
N LYS A 48 16.65 16.80 -2.55
CA LYS A 48 17.95 16.32 -2.06
C LYS A 48 18.14 16.62 -0.57
N LYS A 49 17.79 17.84 -0.13
CA LYS A 49 17.85 18.23 1.30
C LYS A 49 16.90 17.39 2.15
N LYS A 50 15.65 17.20 1.72
CA LYS A 50 14.68 16.34 2.42
C LYS A 50 15.15 14.88 2.50
N LYS A 51 15.70 14.35 1.42
CA LYS A 51 16.27 13.00 1.38
C LYS A 51 17.41 12.85 2.38
N ALA A 52 18.36 13.79 2.42
CA ALA A 52 19.46 13.76 3.38
C ALA A 52 18.97 13.79 4.84
N LEU A 53 17.94 14.58 5.15
CA LEU A 53 17.33 14.60 6.49
C LEU A 53 16.68 13.26 6.85
N ALA A 54 15.92 12.67 5.92
CA ALA A 54 15.28 11.37 6.12
C ALA A 54 16.32 10.24 6.30
N GLU A 55 17.38 10.24 5.50
CA GLU A 55 18.47 9.26 5.63
C GLU A 55 19.18 9.37 6.99
N MET A 56 19.43 10.60 7.46
CA MET A 56 19.99 10.84 8.79
C MET A 56 19.06 10.30 9.90
N GLU A 57 17.75 10.51 9.78
CA GLU A 57 16.77 10.01 10.75
C GLU A 57 16.74 8.48 10.77
N VAL A 58 16.78 7.82 9.60
CA VAL A 58 16.86 6.36 9.50
C VAL A 58 18.11 5.83 10.21
N VAL A 59 19.27 6.43 9.97
CA VAL A 59 20.52 6.02 10.64
C VAL A 59 20.43 6.22 12.15
N ASN A 60 19.84 7.32 12.61
CA ASN A 60 19.64 7.59 14.03
C ASN A 60 18.71 6.56 14.69
N LEU A 61 17.58 6.26 14.07
CA LEU A 61 16.65 5.25 14.56
C LEU A 61 17.27 3.85 14.54
N GLN A 62 18.00 3.51 13.49
CA GLN A 62 18.72 2.24 13.40
C GLN A 62 19.75 2.10 14.52
N ARG A 63 20.49 3.17 14.83
CA ARG A 63 21.39 3.20 15.99
C ARG A 63 20.64 2.96 17.29
N GLN A 64 19.54 3.67 17.52
CA GLN A 64 18.72 3.51 18.72
C GLN A 64 18.13 2.10 18.87
N MET A 65 17.77 1.45 17.76
CA MET A 65 17.34 0.05 17.79
C MET A 65 18.50 -0.86 18.21
N SER A 66 19.67 -0.70 17.59
CA SER A 66 20.85 -1.51 17.94
C SER A 66 21.30 -1.33 19.40
N GLU A 67 21.18 -0.12 19.96
CA GLU A 67 21.45 0.15 21.38
C GLU A 67 20.43 -0.51 22.31
N ARG A 68 19.15 -0.59 21.91
CA ARG A 68 18.13 -1.30 22.70
C ARG A 68 18.31 -2.81 22.65
N ASP A 69 18.56 -3.36 21.45
CA ASP A 69 18.80 -4.78 21.25
C ASP A 69 20.03 -5.28 22.04
N THR A 70 21.08 -4.46 22.12
CA THR A 70 22.28 -4.79 22.92
C THR A 70 22.08 -4.64 24.43
N ASN A 71 21.22 -3.72 24.88
CA ASN A 71 20.87 -3.57 26.30
C ASN A 71 19.92 -4.67 26.80
N GLU A 72 19.02 -5.20 25.95
CA GLU A 72 18.19 -6.36 26.30
C GLU A 72 19.00 -7.67 26.41
N ALA A 73 20.13 -7.78 25.70
CA ALA A 73 21.02 -8.94 25.79
C ALA A 73 21.92 -8.96 27.06
N GLY A 74 22.00 -7.86 27.82
CA GLY A 74 22.93 -7.70 28.94
C GLY A 74 22.32 -7.31 30.30
N GLY A 75 21.00 -7.14 30.39
CA GLY A 75 20.32 -6.61 31.56
C GLY A 75 19.65 -7.65 32.44
N GLU A 76 20.39 -8.33 33.31
CA GLU A 76 19.83 -8.89 34.53
C GLU A 76 19.29 -7.73 35.41
N LYS A 77 17.94 -7.63 35.53
CA LYS A 77 17.12 -7.05 36.62
C LYS A 77 15.80 -6.57 35.99
N ALA A 78 14.61 -6.93 36.45
CA ALA A 78 14.20 -7.58 37.67
C ALA A 78 12.96 -8.43 37.39
N SER A 79 12.91 -9.56 38.07
CA SER A 79 11.76 -10.44 38.28
C SER A 79 10.42 -9.70 38.30
N GLY A 80 9.79 -9.58 37.12
CA GLY A 80 8.37 -9.31 36.94
C GLY A 80 7.56 -10.61 37.01
N GLY A 81 7.95 -11.51 37.92
CA GLY A 81 7.26 -12.77 38.12
C GLY A 81 5.85 -12.52 38.63
N THR A 82 4.86 -13.06 37.93
CA THR A 82 3.47 -13.07 38.35
C THR A 82 3.38 -13.56 39.80
N ASN A 83 2.75 -12.75 40.67
CA ASN A 83 2.49 -13.04 42.09
C ASN A 83 1.47 -14.18 42.25
N LEU A 84 1.60 -15.27 41.50
CA LEU A 84 0.70 -16.41 41.54
C LEU A 84 1.10 -17.36 42.68
N LYS A 85 2.40 -17.59 42.87
CA LYS A 85 2.92 -18.46 43.93
C LYS A 85 2.55 -17.93 45.32
N GLU A 86 2.80 -16.64 45.57
CA GLU A 86 2.48 -16.00 46.85
C GLU A 86 0.96 -15.96 47.10
N ARG A 87 0.15 -15.70 46.05
CA ARG A 87 -1.32 -15.80 46.16
C ARG A 87 -1.81 -17.22 46.46
N LEU A 88 -1.20 -18.26 45.87
CA LEU A 88 -1.53 -19.65 46.17
C LEU A 88 -1.15 -20.04 47.60
N GLU A 89 -0.01 -19.55 48.09
CA GLU A 89 0.46 -19.81 49.46
C GLU A 89 -0.45 -19.15 50.50
N VAL A 90 -0.90 -17.91 50.25
CA VAL A 90 -1.89 -17.22 51.10
C VAL A 90 -3.24 -17.95 51.13
N VAL A 91 -3.68 -18.53 50.00
CA VAL A 91 -4.92 -19.32 49.93
C VAL A 91 -4.78 -20.64 50.67
N ALA A 92 -3.65 -21.33 50.54
CA ALA A 92 -3.37 -22.58 51.25
C ALA A 92 -3.34 -22.37 52.79
N LEU A 93 -2.78 -21.26 53.25
CA LEU A 93 -2.79 -20.92 54.68
C LEU A 93 -4.19 -20.61 55.23
N ARG A 94 -5.11 -20.08 54.39
CA ARG A 94 -6.50 -19.82 54.78
C ARG A 94 -7.37 -21.09 54.80
N THR A 95 -7.07 -22.09 53.98
CA THR A 95 -7.85 -23.34 53.94
C THR A 95 -7.49 -24.32 55.07
N ALA A 96 -6.30 -24.21 55.66
CA ALA A 96 -5.86 -25.05 56.78
C ALA A 96 -6.59 -24.80 58.12
N ARG A 97 -7.41 -23.74 58.24
CA ARG A 97 -8.13 -23.41 59.50
C ARG A 97 -9.63 -23.72 59.51
N ARG A 98 -10.20 -24.35 58.48
CA ARG A 98 -11.63 -24.75 58.52
C ARG A 98 -11.81 -26.20 58.96
N VAL A 99 -11.66 -26.41 60.27
CA VAL A 99 -12.21 -27.60 60.95
C VAL A 99 -13.65 -27.31 61.38
N ARG A 100 -14.59 -27.97 60.67
CA ARG A 100 -15.89 -28.52 61.11
C ARG A 100 -16.82 -27.66 62.01
N LYS A 101 -18.06 -27.45 61.54
CA LYS A 101 -19.29 -28.08 62.09
C LYS A 101 -20.42 -28.16 61.05
N ALA A 102 -21.28 -29.15 61.31
CA ALA A 102 -22.26 -29.81 60.44
C ALA A 102 -23.53 -29.02 60.08
N THR A 103 -24.09 -29.36 58.90
CA THR A 103 -25.54 -29.65 58.75
C THR A 103 -25.69 -30.85 57.81
N PRO A 104 -26.45 -31.90 58.19
CA PRO A 104 -26.67 -33.08 57.39
C PRO A 104 -27.90 -32.91 56.48
N ASN A 105 -27.82 -33.56 55.32
CA ASN A 105 -28.95 -34.08 54.54
C ASN A 105 -29.62 -33.14 53.50
N ARG A 106 -29.27 -33.34 52.23
CA ARG A 106 -30.28 -33.63 51.19
C ARG A 106 -29.65 -34.27 49.95
N GLU A 107 -30.16 -35.45 49.61
CA GLU A 107 -29.90 -36.23 48.41
C GLU A 107 -29.98 -35.43 47.10
N GLY A 108 -29.22 -35.86 46.09
CA GLY A 108 -29.40 -35.35 44.73
C GLY A 108 -28.34 -35.75 43.70
N LEU A 109 -28.16 -37.06 43.50
CA LEU A 109 -27.83 -37.77 42.24
C LEU A 109 -27.02 -37.09 41.10
N ARG A 110 -26.06 -37.89 40.59
CA ARG A 110 -25.34 -37.88 39.29
C ARG A 110 -24.21 -36.84 39.19
N GLY A 111 -22.99 -37.19 38.79
CA GLY A 111 -22.44 -38.41 38.21
C GLY A 111 -21.29 -38.02 37.29
N THR A 112 -20.13 -38.68 37.44
CA THR A 112 -19.02 -38.79 36.47
C THR A 112 -18.26 -37.47 36.20
N SER A 113 -16.95 -37.35 36.41
CA SER A 113 -15.82 -38.04 35.76
C SER A 113 -14.96 -36.97 35.09
N ARG A 114 -13.76 -36.77 35.63
CA ARG A 114 -12.49 -36.55 34.91
C ARG A 114 -12.58 -36.17 33.42
N ARG A 115 -12.16 -34.94 33.10
CA ARG A 115 -11.42 -34.48 31.91
C ARG A 115 -11.04 -33.02 32.19
N GLU A 116 -9.79 -32.65 32.41
CA GLU A 116 -8.78 -32.43 31.37
C GLU A 116 -9.41 -32.20 30.00
N GLU A 117 -9.82 -30.95 29.76
CA GLU A 117 -10.04 -30.45 28.40
C GLU A 117 -8.79 -29.70 27.97
N GLU A 118 -7.96 -30.47 27.27
CA GLU A 118 -7.04 -30.07 26.21
C GLU A 118 -7.51 -28.86 25.36
N PRO A 119 -6.57 -28.03 24.87
CA PRO A 119 -6.85 -26.91 24.00
C PRO A 119 -6.99 -27.42 22.57
N ASN A 120 -8.21 -27.64 22.06
CA ASN A 120 -8.33 -28.02 20.66
C ASN A 120 -9.56 -27.43 19.94
N ALA A 121 -9.27 -26.89 18.75
CA ALA A 121 -10.16 -26.64 17.62
C ALA A 121 -11.09 -25.40 17.59
N LYS A 122 -10.69 -24.25 18.17
CA LYS A 122 -11.32 -22.93 17.86
C LYS A 122 -10.35 -21.82 17.41
N HIS A 123 -9.07 -22.13 17.22
CA HIS A 123 -8.05 -21.11 16.91
C HIS A 123 -8.30 -20.39 15.57
N GLY A 124 -8.70 -21.10 14.51
CA GLY A 124 -8.83 -20.48 13.19
C GLY A 124 -9.97 -19.47 13.00
N CYS A 125 -11.02 -19.49 13.84
CA CYS A 125 -12.13 -18.55 13.71
C CYS A 125 -11.82 -17.21 14.40
N ASN A 126 -11.15 -17.29 15.55
CA ASN A 126 -10.64 -16.10 16.25
C ASN A 126 -9.60 -15.40 15.40
N ASP A 127 -8.69 -16.15 14.75
CA ASP A 127 -7.66 -15.59 13.88
C ASP A 127 -8.23 -14.90 12.64
N ARG A 128 -9.32 -15.44 12.06
CA ARG A 128 -10.00 -14.80 10.93
C ARG A 128 -10.69 -13.50 11.35
N ALA A 129 -11.38 -13.51 12.48
CA ALA A 129 -12.12 -12.34 12.97
C ALA A 129 -11.16 -11.21 13.39
N SER A 130 -10.09 -11.54 14.11
CA SER A 130 -9.06 -10.57 14.50
C SER A 130 -8.36 -9.99 13.27
N PHE A 131 -8.03 -10.81 12.27
CA PHE A 131 -7.45 -10.35 11.02
C PHE A 131 -8.38 -9.38 10.28
N ILE A 132 -9.68 -9.69 10.17
CA ILE A 132 -10.67 -8.78 9.56
C ILE A 132 -10.70 -7.45 10.31
N GLU A 133 -10.76 -7.50 11.64
CA GLU A 133 -10.84 -6.30 12.48
C GLU A 133 -9.58 -5.42 12.33
N GLU A 134 -8.40 -6.03 12.37
CA GLU A 134 -7.12 -5.33 12.17
C GLU A 134 -7.02 -4.69 10.78
N GLN A 135 -7.35 -5.44 9.72
CA GLN A 135 -7.33 -4.92 8.36
C GLN A 135 -8.33 -3.78 8.18
N THR A 136 -9.54 -3.92 8.75
CA THR A 136 -10.58 -2.88 8.72
C THR A 136 -10.12 -1.64 9.47
N LYS A 137 -9.49 -1.81 10.64
CA LYS A 137 -8.98 -0.72 11.46
C LYS A 137 -7.89 0.06 10.74
N LEU A 138 -6.92 -0.63 10.12
CA LEU A 138 -5.85 -0.01 9.35
C LEU A 138 -6.38 0.86 8.21
N LEU A 139 -7.31 0.32 7.42
CA LEU A 139 -7.90 1.04 6.28
C LEU A 139 -8.79 2.21 6.74
N LYS A 140 -9.53 2.06 7.84
CA LYS A 140 -10.29 3.17 8.43
C LYS A 140 -9.40 4.28 8.98
N MET A 141 -8.22 3.95 9.53
CA MET A 141 -7.26 4.98 9.95
C MET A 141 -6.71 5.75 8.74
N LEU A 142 -6.33 5.05 7.67
CA LEU A 142 -5.88 5.68 6.43
C LEU A 142 -6.96 6.59 5.82
N ARG A 143 -8.22 6.15 5.90
CA ARG A 143 -9.37 6.98 5.52
C ARG A 143 -9.38 8.30 6.30
N LYS A 144 -9.28 8.21 7.63
CA LYS A 144 -9.38 9.35 8.55
C LYS A 144 -8.20 10.33 8.43
N SER A 145 -7.00 9.85 8.11
CA SER A 145 -5.80 10.69 8.14
C SER A 145 -5.65 11.62 6.92
N SER A 146 -6.13 11.23 5.74
CA SER A 146 -5.95 12.06 4.53
C SER A 146 -6.94 11.76 3.40
N LEU A 147 -7.31 10.49 3.22
CA LEU A 147 -8.11 10.10 2.06
C LEU A 147 -9.50 10.74 2.07
N GLU A 148 -10.14 10.89 3.23
CA GLU A 148 -11.45 11.54 3.32
C GLU A 148 -11.42 13.01 2.88
N GLN A 149 -10.33 13.73 3.18
CA GLN A 149 -10.15 15.11 2.76
C GLN A 149 -10.00 15.21 1.23
N ILE A 150 -9.17 14.36 0.65
CA ILE A 150 -8.94 14.30 -0.80
C ILE A 150 -10.23 13.92 -1.54
N CYS A 151 -11.00 12.95 -1.01
CA CYS A 151 -12.27 12.57 -1.60
C CYS A 151 -13.30 13.71 -1.57
N LYS A 152 -13.35 14.50 -0.49
CA LYS A 152 -14.22 15.68 -0.40
C LYS A 152 -13.82 16.76 -1.41
N GLU A 153 -12.52 17.03 -1.53
CA GLU A 153 -11.97 17.98 -2.50
C GLU A 153 -12.27 17.55 -3.95
N ALA A 154 -12.22 16.25 -4.24
CA ALA A 154 -12.56 15.68 -5.54
C ALA A 154 -14.08 15.54 -5.80
N GLY A 155 -14.94 15.96 -4.87
CA GLY A 155 -16.40 15.81 -4.99
C GLY A 155 -16.89 14.36 -4.95
N LEU A 156 -16.08 13.43 -4.42
CA LEU A 156 -16.42 12.03 -4.28
C LEU A 156 -17.23 11.79 -3.00
N LYS A 157 -18.26 10.95 -3.12
CA LYS A 157 -19.08 10.55 -1.97
C LYS A 157 -18.25 9.67 -1.02
N PRO A 158 -18.15 9.99 0.27
CA PRO A 158 -17.36 9.21 1.23
C PRO A 158 -17.86 7.78 1.42
N GLY A 159 -19.16 7.52 1.17
CA GLY A 159 -19.72 6.16 1.23
C GLY A 159 -19.08 5.17 0.26
N LYS A 160 -18.63 5.63 -0.92
CA LYS A 160 -17.90 4.77 -1.88
C LYS A 160 -16.56 4.29 -1.33
N VAL A 161 -15.93 5.09 -0.46
CA VAL A 161 -14.65 4.72 0.16
C VAL A 161 -14.89 3.61 1.20
N ASP A 162 -16.01 3.64 1.91
CA ASP A 162 -16.37 2.59 2.88
C ASP A 162 -16.66 1.25 2.20
N GLU A 163 -17.43 1.27 1.11
CA GLU A 163 -17.68 0.08 0.28
C GLU A 163 -16.35 -0.53 -0.22
N MET A 164 -15.45 0.32 -0.73
CA MET A 164 -14.13 -0.11 -1.20
C MET A 164 -13.25 -0.66 -0.06
N ILE A 165 -13.32 -0.10 1.15
CA ILE A 165 -12.60 -0.63 2.31
C ILE A 165 -13.09 -2.05 2.62
N GLU A 166 -14.40 -2.29 2.62
CA GLU A 166 -14.97 -3.61 2.85
C GLU A 166 -14.53 -4.62 1.78
N GLU A 167 -14.53 -4.22 0.50
CA GLU A 167 -14.04 -5.06 -0.61
C GLU A 167 -12.56 -5.42 -0.45
N ILE A 168 -11.71 -4.45 -0.09
CA ILE A 168 -10.27 -4.67 0.13
C ILE A 168 -10.05 -5.63 1.31
N VAL A 169 -10.79 -5.47 2.40
CA VAL A 169 -10.70 -6.39 3.56
C VAL A 169 -11.11 -7.80 3.13
N GLN A 170 -12.24 -7.96 2.44
CA GLN A 170 -12.67 -9.26 1.94
C GLN A 170 -11.65 -9.90 0.99
N PHE A 171 -11.05 -9.11 0.10
CA PHE A 171 -9.98 -9.56 -0.78
C PHE A 171 -8.76 -10.06 0.01
N ARG A 172 -8.28 -9.29 0.99
CA ARG A 172 -7.14 -9.67 1.84
C ARG A 172 -7.43 -10.94 2.65
N VAL A 173 -8.64 -11.07 3.17
CA VAL A 173 -9.10 -12.25 3.91
C VAL A 173 -9.14 -13.49 3.03
N LYS A 174 -9.69 -13.37 1.81
CA LYS A 174 -9.70 -14.46 0.82
C LYS A 174 -8.28 -14.88 0.45
N ASN A 175 -7.36 -13.93 0.29
CA ASN A 175 -5.98 -14.25 -0.09
C ASN A 175 -5.17 -14.87 1.05
N ALA A 176 -5.37 -14.41 2.29
CA ALA A 176 -4.65 -14.89 3.48
C ALA A 176 -5.19 -16.22 4.02
N LEU A 177 -6.50 -16.47 3.92
CA LEU A 177 -7.15 -17.62 4.55
C LEU A 177 -7.81 -18.59 3.55
N GLY A 178 -7.97 -18.18 2.29
CA GLY A 178 -8.65 -18.97 1.24
C GLY A 178 -7.75 -19.89 0.42
N ARG A 179 -6.45 -19.95 0.69
CA ARG A 179 -5.55 -20.91 0.02
C ARG A 179 -5.57 -22.26 0.74
N LYS A 180 -6.61 -23.05 0.48
CA LYS A 180 -6.55 -24.52 0.62
C LYS A 180 -6.62 -25.12 -0.78
N GLU A 181 -5.51 -25.75 -1.16
CA GLU A 181 -5.22 -26.58 -2.33
C GLU A 181 -6.18 -26.58 -3.54
N GLY A 182 -5.62 -26.19 -4.68
CA GLY A 182 -6.16 -26.45 -6.03
C GLY A 182 -5.20 -25.89 -7.07
N LYS A 183 -4.34 -26.75 -7.64
CA LYS A 183 -3.61 -26.52 -8.91
C LYS A 183 -4.65 -26.24 -10.00
N GLU A 184 -4.46 -25.33 -10.96
CA GLU A 184 -3.65 -25.46 -12.19
C GLU A 184 -4.03 -24.28 -13.14
N PRO A 185 -3.41 -24.10 -14.32
CA PRO A 185 -2.02 -23.80 -14.63
C PRO A 185 -1.83 -22.32 -15.02
N VAL A 186 -0.56 -21.89 -15.03
CA VAL A 186 -0.12 -20.76 -15.83
C VAL A 186 -0.23 -21.18 -17.30
N GLU A 187 -1.22 -20.68 -18.03
CA GLU A 187 -1.17 -20.64 -19.49
C GLU A 187 -0.05 -19.69 -19.89
N VAL A 188 1.13 -20.26 -20.11
CA VAL A 188 2.13 -19.62 -20.98
C VAL A 188 1.53 -19.67 -22.37
N VAL A 189 1.04 -18.53 -22.83
CA VAL A 189 0.66 -18.37 -24.24
C VAL A 189 1.97 -18.43 -25.04
N ASP A 190 2.26 -19.63 -25.54
CA ASP A 190 3.22 -19.87 -26.59
C ASP A 190 2.56 -19.40 -27.90
N VAL A 191 2.94 -18.22 -28.39
CA VAL A 191 2.69 -17.84 -29.79
C VAL A 191 3.98 -18.11 -30.55
N GLU A 192 4.07 -19.33 -31.07
CA GLU A 192 4.79 -19.63 -32.29
C GLU A 192 4.34 -18.63 -33.38
N SER A 193 5.27 -17.81 -33.86
CA SER A 193 5.12 -17.10 -35.12
C SER A 193 6.33 -17.38 -35.99
N SER A 194 6.38 -18.60 -36.53
CA SER A 194 7.20 -18.96 -37.68
C SER A 194 6.30 -19.14 -38.91
N HIS A 195 6.33 -18.22 -39.88
CA HIS A 195 6.74 -18.53 -41.25
C HIS A 195 6.74 -17.26 -42.15
N ASN A 196 7.96 -16.82 -42.47
CA ASN A 196 8.49 -16.31 -43.76
C ASN A 196 7.58 -16.26 -45.00
N GLU A 197 7.72 -15.19 -45.79
CA GLU A 197 8.32 -15.30 -47.14
C GLU A 197 8.87 -13.96 -47.65
N SER A 198 10.03 -14.08 -48.31
CA SER A 198 10.83 -13.06 -48.98
C SER A 198 10.22 -12.57 -50.29
N THR A 199 10.57 -11.35 -50.72
CA THR A 199 10.75 -11.05 -52.15
C THR A 199 11.73 -9.89 -52.28
N SER A 200 12.95 -10.19 -52.75
CA SER A 200 13.52 -9.75 -54.05
C SER A 200 14.10 -8.34 -53.99
N GLY A 201 15.43 -8.16 -53.92
CA GLY A 201 16.35 -8.29 -55.07
C GLY A 201 16.50 -6.90 -55.72
N GLY A 202 17.65 -6.33 -56.04
CA GLY A 202 19.05 -6.70 -56.05
C GLY A 202 19.84 -5.45 -56.49
N ASP A 203 21.12 -5.66 -56.78
CA ASP A 203 22.06 -4.79 -57.52
C ASP A 203 22.81 -3.66 -56.81
N GLU A 204 24.07 -4.02 -56.49
CA GLU A 204 25.31 -3.43 -57.03
C GLU A 204 25.37 -1.94 -57.38
N ALA A 205 26.33 -1.24 -56.75
CA ALA A 205 27.35 -0.47 -57.48
C ALA A 205 28.46 0.01 -56.53
N SER A 206 29.63 -0.61 -56.70
CA SER A 206 30.94 0.00 -56.97
C SER A 206 31.30 1.41 -56.49
N ALA A 207 32.55 1.48 -55.98
CA ALA A 207 33.56 2.54 -56.18
C ALA A 207 33.29 3.89 -55.48
N GLU A 208 34.26 4.72 -55.09
CA GLU A 208 35.72 4.73 -54.96
C GLU A 208 36.02 6.07 -54.23
N LEU A 209 37.21 6.16 -53.61
CA LEU A 209 37.93 7.37 -53.14
C LEU A 209 37.43 8.08 -51.87
#